data_AF-A0A972YXA7-F1
#
_entry.id   AF-A0A972YXA7-F1
#
_cell.length_a   1.000
_cell.length_b   1.000
_cell.length_c   1.000
_cell.angle_alpha   90.00
_cell.angle_beta   90.00
_cell.angle_gamma   90.00
#
_symmetry.space_group_name_H-M   'P 1'
#
loop_
_entity.id
_entity.type
_entity.pdbx_description
1 polymer ?
#
loop_
_entity_poly.entity_id
_entity_poly.type
_entity_poly.pdbx_seq_one_letter_code
_entity_poly.pdbx_strand_id
1 'polypeptide(L)'
;MTTTSELSAVPTSSNDIHVNAEHVLITPEALRAELPLSEAGREFVKQSRKTISDIIHKRDPRLLVISGPCSVHDVEAAKDYARQLKALHNKYQGSLFVVMRVYFEKPRTTVGWKGLINDPHMDGSFDVETGLRKARELILYLTELGLPLATEALDPISPQYLAEVFSWSAIGAR
;
A
#
# COMPACT_ATOMS: atom_id res chain seq x y z
N MET A 1 -52.45 16.45 11.51
CA MET A 1 -51.82 17.77 11.31
C MET A 1 -50.32 17.56 11.24
N THR A 2 -49.81 17.51 10.02
CA THR A 2 -48.39 17.45 9.69
C THR A 2 -47.84 18.87 9.85
N THR A 3 -46.90 19.09 10.77
CA THR A 3 -46.12 20.33 10.81
C THR A 3 -44.70 20.00 10.41
N THR A 4 -44.45 20.19 9.13
CA THR A 4 -43.14 20.42 8.53
C THR A 4 -42.55 21.71 9.11
N SER A 5 -41.29 21.68 9.53
CA SER A 5 -40.49 22.90 9.74
C SER A 5 -39.06 22.57 9.36
N GLU A 6 -38.76 22.75 8.08
CA GLU A 6 -37.41 23.00 7.60
C GLU A 6 -36.90 24.31 8.21
N LEU A 7 -35.80 24.23 8.93
CA LEU A 7 -34.90 25.37 9.18
C LEU A 7 -33.49 24.84 8.99
N SER A 8 -32.92 25.11 7.82
CA SER A 8 -31.48 24.91 7.58
C SER A 8 -30.72 25.82 8.53
N ALA A 9 -30.01 25.23 9.49
CA ALA A 9 -29.10 25.98 10.34
C ALA A 9 -27.97 26.56 9.47
N VAL A 10 -27.79 27.89 9.52
CA VAL A 10 -26.63 28.57 8.95
C VAL A 10 -25.38 28.05 9.69
N PRO A 11 -24.30 27.62 9.02
CA PRO A 11 -23.09 27.17 9.71
C PRO A 11 -22.49 28.33 10.48
N THR A 12 -22.52 28.26 11.81
CA THR A 12 -21.91 29.24 12.74
C THR A 12 -20.42 28.98 12.98
N SER A 13 -19.87 27.94 12.36
CA SER A 13 -18.47 27.54 12.43
C SER A 13 -17.69 28.14 11.26
N SER A 14 -16.57 28.84 11.55
CA SER A 14 -15.58 29.19 10.52
C SER A 14 -14.76 27.97 10.04
N ASN A 15 -14.94 26.82 10.70
CA ASN A 15 -14.29 25.56 10.37
C ASN A 15 -15.23 24.69 9.53
N ASP A 16 -14.64 23.82 8.70
CA ASP A 16 -15.31 22.73 7.99
C ASP A 16 -16.37 23.16 6.95
N ILE A 17 -16.32 24.41 6.50
CA ILE A 17 -17.22 25.00 5.48
C ILE A 17 -17.26 24.18 4.17
N HIS A 18 -16.16 23.50 3.83
CA HIS A 18 -16.00 22.70 2.61
C HIS A 18 -15.74 21.22 2.89
N VAL A 19 -16.16 20.72 4.05
CA VAL A 19 -16.02 19.30 4.42
C VAL A 19 -17.36 18.62 4.26
N ASN A 20 -17.42 17.58 3.41
CA ASN A 20 -18.65 16.81 3.21
C ASN A 20 -18.90 15.84 4.37
N ALA A 21 -17.85 15.18 4.86
CA ALA A 21 -17.91 14.22 5.95
C ALA A 21 -16.49 13.94 6.49
N GLU A 22 -16.43 13.49 7.74
CA GLU A 22 -15.23 12.98 8.39
C GLU A 22 -15.53 11.61 9.00
N HIS A 23 -14.59 10.69 8.86
CA HIS A 23 -14.71 9.35 9.41
C HIS A 23 -13.41 8.98 10.11
N VAL A 24 -13.54 8.46 11.34
CA VAL A 24 -12.40 7.92 12.07
C VAL A 24 -12.04 6.58 11.45
N LEU A 25 -10.78 6.42 11.06
CA LEU A 25 -10.24 5.16 10.56
C LEU A 25 -9.75 4.30 11.72
N ILE A 26 -9.78 2.97 11.54
CA ILE A 26 -9.00 2.03 12.35
C ILE A 26 -7.58 2.55 12.59
N THR A 27 -7.04 2.39 13.81
CA THR A 27 -5.68 2.86 14.10
C THR A 27 -4.63 1.95 13.46
N PRO A 28 -3.42 2.45 13.16
CA PRO A 28 -2.34 1.60 12.67
C PRO A 28 -1.99 0.43 13.59
N GLU A 29 -2.08 0.63 14.91
CA GLU A 29 -1.83 -0.44 15.89
C GLU A 29 -2.92 -1.51 15.84
N ALA A 30 -4.20 -1.12 15.78
CA ALA A 30 -5.31 -2.05 15.68
C ALA A 30 -5.25 -2.87 14.38
N LEU A 31 -4.93 -2.24 13.25
CA LEU A 31 -4.76 -2.96 11.98
C LEU A 31 -3.58 -3.94 12.03
N ARG A 32 -2.47 -3.58 12.67
CA ARG A 32 -1.33 -4.48 12.87
C ARG A 32 -1.66 -5.65 13.80
N ALA A 33 -2.50 -5.44 14.81
CA ALA A 33 -2.95 -6.50 15.69
C ALA A 33 -3.91 -7.47 14.98
N GLU A 34 -4.79 -6.94 14.12
CA GLU A 34 -5.71 -7.74 13.28
C GLU A 34 -4.94 -8.58 12.26
N LEU A 35 -3.93 -8.00 11.62
CA LEU A 35 -3.15 -8.61 10.54
C LEU A 35 -1.65 -8.52 10.87
N PRO A 36 -1.13 -9.40 11.74
CA PRO A 36 0.26 -9.32 12.19
C PRO A 36 1.25 -9.76 11.11
N LEU A 37 2.38 -9.05 11.02
CA LEU A 37 3.56 -9.54 10.29
C LEU A 37 4.23 -10.63 11.13
N SER A 38 4.41 -11.82 10.53
CA SER A 38 5.08 -12.94 11.19
C SER A 38 6.55 -12.61 11.52
N GLU A 39 7.15 -13.32 12.47
CA GLU A 39 8.56 -13.12 12.80
C GLU A 39 9.49 -13.48 11.63
N ALA A 40 9.15 -14.54 10.89
CA ALA A 40 9.86 -14.91 9.68
C ALA A 40 9.78 -13.82 8.61
N GLY A 41 8.59 -13.23 8.41
CA GLY A 41 8.39 -12.10 7.51
C GLY A 41 9.17 -10.85 7.95
N ARG A 42 9.23 -10.57 9.25
CA ARG A 42 10.01 -9.45 9.81
C ARG A 42 11.51 -9.59 9.53
N GLU A 43 12.08 -10.77 9.78
CA GLU A 43 13.50 -11.02 9.48
C GLU A 43 13.75 -11.01 7.97
N PHE A 44 12.82 -11.54 7.16
CA PHE A 44 12.90 -11.49 5.71
C PHE A 44 12.94 -10.05 5.18
N VAL A 45 12.06 -9.17 5.66
CA VAL A 45 12.05 -7.74 5.26
C VAL A 45 13.34 -7.05 5.69
N LYS A 46 13.81 -7.30 6.91
CA LYS A 46 15.07 -6.74 7.42
C LYS A 46 16.27 -7.18 6.59
N GLN A 47 16.37 -8.46 6.25
CA GLN A 47 17.43 -8.98 5.40
C GLN A 47 17.33 -8.40 3.97
N SER A 48 16.13 -8.28 3.44
CA SER A 48 15.89 -7.66 2.13
C SER A 48 16.33 -6.20 2.08
N ARG A 49 16.02 -5.41 3.12
CA ARG A 49 16.50 -4.03 3.28
C ARG A 49 18.02 -3.97 3.34
N LYS A 50 18.65 -4.90 4.08
CA LYS A 50 20.11 -4.99 4.15
C LYS A 50 20.72 -5.27 2.77
N THR A 51 20.18 -6.25 2.05
CA THR A 51 20.62 -6.57 0.69
C THR A 51 20.47 -5.37 -0.26
N ILE A 52 19.33 -4.68 -0.22
CA ILE A 52 19.13 -3.47 -1.03
C ILE A 52 20.18 -2.41 -0.66
N SER A 53 20.42 -2.17 0.63
CA SER A 53 21.47 -1.25 1.08
C SER A 53 22.85 -1.66 0.55
N ASP A 54 23.20 -2.93 0.62
CA ASP A 54 24.47 -3.44 0.12
C ASP A 54 24.62 -3.27 -1.40
N ILE A 55 23.55 -3.46 -2.18
CA ILE A 55 23.56 -3.19 -3.62
C ILE A 55 23.77 -1.70 -3.90
N ILE A 56 23.03 -0.82 -3.21
CA ILE A 56 23.16 0.65 -3.37
C ILE A 56 24.58 1.13 -3.02
N HIS A 57 25.19 0.54 -1.99
CA HIS A 57 26.56 0.84 -1.58
C HIS A 57 27.62 0.02 -2.33
N LYS A 58 27.25 -0.74 -3.37
CA LYS A 58 28.14 -1.55 -4.20
C LYS A 58 28.94 -2.62 -3.43
N ARG A 59 28.43 -3.07 -2.28
CA ARG A 59 28.95 -4.21 -1.50
C ARG A 59 28.40 -5.54 -1.98
N ASP A 60 27.26 -5.50 -2.67
CA ASP A 60 26.67 -6.63 -3.39
C ASP A 60 26.63 -6.26 -4.88
N PRO A 61 27.21 -7.08 -5.79
CA PRO A 61 27.33 -6.73 -7.20
C PRO A 61 26.04 -6.96 -8.01
N ARG A 62 24.99 -7.53 -7.41
CA ARG A 62 23.73 -7.82 -8.11
C ARG A 62 23.02 -6.55 -8.53
N LEU A 63 22.26 -6.64 -9.62
CA LEU A 63 21.39 -5.54 -10.06
C LEU A 63 20.07 -5.57 -9.28
N LEU A 64 19.73 -4.44 -8.65
CA LEU A 64 18.40 -4.23 -8.07
C LEU A 64 17.38 -4.01 -9.19
N VAL A 65 16.31 -4.82 -9.20
CA VAL A 65 15.24 -4.73 -10.21
C VAL A 65 13.91 -4.57 -9.50
N ILE A 66 13.28 -3.40 -9.66
CA ILE A 66 11.92 -3.16 -9.17
C ILE A 66 10.95 -3.37 -10.33
N SER A 67 10.09 -4.38 -10.23
CA SER A 67 9.18 -4.76 -11.31
C SER A 67 7.83 -5.22 -10.79
N GLY A 68 6.75 -4.84 -11.48
CA GLY A 68 5.38 -5.16 -11.09
C GLY A 68 4.35 -4.26 -11.77
N PRO A 69 3.06 -4.47 -11.47
CA PRO A 69 1.98 -3.67 -12.03
C PRO A 69 2.14 -2.18 -11.70
N CYS A 70 1.58 -1.32 -12.55
CA CYS A 70 1.62 0.13 -12.33
C CYS A 70 0.90 0.52 -11.03
N SER A 71 -0.26 -0.08 -10.79
CA SER A 71 -1.04 -0.03 -9.55
C SER A 71 -1.84 -1.33 -9.40
N VAL A 72 -1.94 -1.86 -8.19
CA VAL A 72 -2.74 -3.05 -7.88
C VAL A 72 -4.19 -2.63 -7.71
N HIS A 73 -5.08 -3.24 -8.49
CA HIS A 73 -6.54 -3.09 -8.39
C HIS A 73 -7.24 -4.43 -8.16
N ASP A 74 -6.62 -5.53 -8.58
CA ASP A 74 -7.06 -6.90 -8.37
C ASP A 74 -6.01 -7.65 -7.53
N VAL A 75 -6.44 -8.12 -6.36
CA VAL A 75 -5.59 -8.83 -5.38
C VAL A 75 -5.17 -10.19 -5.90
N GLU A 76 -6.06 -10.95 -6.54
CA GLU A 76 -5.76 -12.31 -7.02
C GLU A 76 -4.83 -12.25 -8.23
N ALA A 77 -5.06 -11.33 -9.16
CA ALA A 77 -4.13 -11.08 -10.26
C ALA A 77 -2.73 -10.67 -9.76
N ALA A 78 -2.65 -9.89 -8.67
CA ALA A 78 -1.38 -9.53 -8.05
C ALA A 78 -0.67 -10.75 -7.43
N LYS A 79 -1.40 -11.66 -6.77
CA LYS A 79 -0.85 -12.92 -6.23
C LYS A 79 -0.35 -13.83 -7.36
N ASP A 80 -1.08 -13.92 -8.47
CA ASP A 80 -0.68 -14.70 -9.64
C ASP A 80 0.61 -14.18 -10.27
N TYR A 81 0.70 -12.86 -10.44
CA TYR A 81 1.93 -12.20 -10.89
C TYR A 81 3.08 -12.47 -9.92
N ALA A 82 2.84 -12.39 -8.62
CA ALA A 82 3.85 -12.63 -7.59
C ALA A 82 4.41 -14.06 -7.64
N ARG A 83 3.56 -15.07 -7.84
CA ARG A 83 4.03 -16.46 -7.98
C ARG A 83 4.98 -16.63 -9.17
N GLN A 84 4.69 -15.99 -10.30
CA GLN A 84 5.57 -15.98 -11.47
C GLN A 84 6.87 -15.21 -11.19
N LEU A 85 6.77 -14.02 -10.59
CA LEU A 85 7.92 -13.20 -10.24
C LEU A 85 8.83 -13.90 -9.24
N LYS A 86 8.28 -14.65 -8.28
CA LYS A 86 9.05 -15.44 -7.30
C LYS A 86 9.89 -16.51 -7.98
N ALA A 87 9.35 -17.19 -9.00
CA ALA A 87 10.13 -18.14 -9.78
C ALA A 87 11.34 -17.47 -10.46
N LEU A 88 11.16 -16.27 -11.01
CA LEU A 88 12.23 -15.48 -11.62
C LEU A 88 13.23 -14.95 -10.58
N HIS A 89 12.75 -14.44 -9.45
CA HIS A 89 13.57 -13.99 -8.33
C HIS A 89 14.52 -15.12 -7.89
N ASN A 90 14.00 -16.34 -7.71
CA ASN A 90 14.81 -17.49 -7.33
C ASN A 90 15.77 -17.93 -8.44
N LYS A 91 15.32 -17.95 -9.70
CA LYS A 91 16.14 -18.37 -10.85
C LYS A 91 17.35 -17.46 -11.07
N TYR A 92 17.19 -16.15 -10.88
CA TYR A 92 18.22 -15.15 -11.18
C TYR A 92 18.90 -14.55 -9.93
N GLN A 93 18.71 -15.14 -8.74
CA GLN A 93 19.18 -14.61 -7.47
C GLN A 93 20.69 -14.37 -7.38
N GLY A 94 21.49 -15.03 -8.23
CA GLY A 94 22.95 -14.85 -8.30
C GLY A 94 23.40 -13.56 -9.01
N SER A 95 22.54 -12.96 -9.84
CA SER A 95 22.86 -11.75 -10.62
C SER A 95 21.86 -10.61 -10.41
N LEU A 96 20.61 -10.91 -10.05
CA LEU A 96 19.54 -9.95 -9.85
C LEU A 96 18.99 -10.05 -8.43
N PHE A 97 18.64 -8.92 -7.84
CA PHE A 97 17.79 -8.86 -6.66
C PHE A 97 16.45 -8.23 -7.05
N VAL A 98 15.48 -9.10 -7.32
CA VAL A 98 14.15 -8.69 -7.82
C VAL A 98 13.25 -8.31 -6.64
N VAL A 99 12.69 -7.10 -6.70
CA VAL A 99 11.73 -6.54 -5.73
C VAL A 99 10.41 -6.30 -6.46
N MET A 100 9.31 -6.81 -5.90
CA MET A 100 7.99 -6.62 -6.49
C MET A 100 7.51 -5.20 -6.26
N ARG A 101 7.15 -4.50 -7.33
CA ARG A 101 6.42 -3.22 -7.26
C ARG A 101 4.98 -3.47 -6.84
N VAL A 102 4.57 -2.91 -5.71
CA VAL A 102 3.22 -3.00 -5.14
C VAL A 102 2.74 -1.59 -4.79
N TYR A 103 2.18 -0.90 -5.77
CA TYR A 103 1.65 0.45 -5.61
C TYR A 103 0.12 0.35 -5.55
N PHE A 104 -0.52 1.01 -4.60
CA PHE A 104 -1.98 0.95 -4.45
C PHE A 104 -2.71 2.07 -5.18
N GLU A 105 -2.02 3.14 -5.52
CA GLU A 105 -2.59 4.30 -6.19
C GLU A 105 -1.63 4.82 -7.27
N LYS A 106 -2.17 5.57 -8.22
CA LYS A 106 -1.41 6.39 -9.16
C LYS A 106 -1.84 7.86 -8.98
N PRO A 107 -0.94 8.78 -8.60
CA PRO A 107 -1.30 10.18 -8.41
C PRO A 107 -1.76 10.83 -9.72
N ARG A 108 -2.95 11.43 -9.71
CA ARG A 108 -3.57 12.08 -10.89
C ARG A 108 -4.09 13.48 -10.57
N THR A 109 -3.97 14.38 -11.54
CA THR A 109 -4.53 15.74 -11.52
C THR A 109 -5.93 15.80 -12.14
N THR A 110 -6.38 14.71 -12.76
CA THR A 110 -7.73 14.56 -13.34
C THR A 110 -8.55 13.55 -12.55
N VAL A 111 -9.88 13.61 -12.69
CA VAL A 111 -10.81 12.63 -12.09
C VAL A 111 -10.51 11.23 -12.62
N GLY A 112 -10.61 10.24 -11.72
CA GLY A 112 -10.44 8.83 -12.01
C GLY A 112 -10.35 8.02 -10.71
N TRP A 113 -10.27 6.70 -10.83
CA TRP A 113 -10.12 5.78 -9.71
C TRP A 113 -9.00 6.18 -8.74
N LYS A 114 -9.24 6.03 -7.43
CA LYS A 114 -8.38 6.57 -6.37
C LYS A 114 -7.41 5.56 -5.76
N GLY A 115 -7.38 4.35 -6.31
CA GLY A 115 -6.49 3.29 -5.85
C GLY A 115 -7.18 2.31 -4.89
N LEU A 116 -6.52 1.17 -4.64
CA LEU A 116 -7.09 0.05 -3.88
C LEU A 116 -7.37 0.43 -2.43
N ILE A 117 -6.52 1.27 -1.82
CA ILE A 117 -6.72 1.72 -0.45
C ILE A 117 -7.93 2.65 -0.38
N ASN A 118 -8.02 3.63 -1.29
CA ASN A 118 -9.07 4.64 -1.21
C ASN A 118 -10.42 4.13 -1.70
N ASP A 119 -10.47 3.32 -2.76
CA ASP A 119 -11.70 2.88 -3.43
C ASP A 119 -11.60 1.40 -3.85
N PRO A 120 -11.61 0.47 -2.89
CA PRO A 120 -11.34 -0.96 -3.13
C PRO A 120 -12.40 -1.69 -3.96
N HIS A 121 -13.58 -1.10 -4.12
CA HIS A 121 -14.70 -1.66 -4.88
C HIS A 121 -14.82 -1.04 -6.28
N MET A 122 -14.00 -0.01 -6.58
CA MET A 122 -13.97 0.71 -7.86
C MET A 122 -15.32 1.36 -8.22
N ASP A 123 -16.11 1.72 -7.21
CA ASP A 123 -17.46 2.28 -7.35
C ASP A 123 -17.59 3.70 -6.77
N GLY A 124 -16.50 4.26 -6.25
CA GLY A 124 -16.47 5.58 -5.64
C GLY A 124 -17.06 5.63 -4.22
N SER A 125 -17.22 4.49 -3.56
CA SER A 125 -17.71 4.40 -2.17
C SER A 125 -16.75 4.95 -1.12
N PHE A 126 -15.45 5.03 -1.45
CA PHE A 126 -14.38 5.44 -0.54
C PHE A 126 -14.27 4.59 0.74
N ASP A 127 -14.47 3.26 0.63
CA ASP A 127 -14.32 2.31 1.73
C ASP A 127 -12.84 2.08 2.10
N VAL A 128 -12.22 3.08 2.74
CA VAL A 128 -10.79 3.09 3.08
C VAL A 128 -10.41 1.97 4.04
N GLU A 129 -11.29 1.63 4.98
CA GLU A 129 -11.04 0.57 5.95
C GLU A 129 -10.91 -0.82 5.31
N THR A 130 -11.81 -1.15 4.39
CA THR A 130 -11.69 -2.37 3.59
C THR A 130 -10.45 -2.32 2.71
N GLY A 131 -10.14 -1.16 2.13
CA GLY A 131 -8.95 -0.97 1.30
C GLY A 131 -7.65 -1.20 2.06
N LEU A 132 -7.53 -0.69 3.29
CA LEU A 132 -6.39 -0.91 4.18
C LEU A 132 -6.20 -2.39 4.53
N ARG A 133 -7.28 -3.10 4.85
CA ARG A 133 -7.25 -4.54 5.14
C ARG A 133 -6.79 -5.34 3.92
N LYS A 134 -7.43 -5.14 2.76
CA LYS A 134 -7.05 -5.79 1.49
C LYS A 134 -5.59 -5.53 1.12
N ALA A 135 -5.14 -4.28 1.22
CA ALA A 135 -3.76 -3.90 0.94
C ALA A 135 -2.77 -4.61 1.88
N ARG A 136 -3.09 -4.66 3.18
CA ARG A 136 -2.27 -5.29 4.20
C ARG A 136 -2.21 -6.81 4.04
N GLU A 137 -3.35 -7.48 3.86
CA GLU A 137 -3.41 -8.92 3.60
C GLU A 137 -2.56 -9.30 2.38
N LEU A 138 -2.62 -8.52 1.31
CA LEU A 138 -1.81 -8.74 0.12
C LEU A 138 -0.31 -8.65 0.44
N ILE A 139 0.17 -7.57 1.06
CA ILE A 139 1.62 -7.42 1.31
C ILE A 139 2.15 -8.45 2.32
N LEU A 140 1.33 -8.90 3.27
CA LEU A 140 1.68 -10.00 4.15
C LEU A 140 1.82 -11.31 3.35
N TYR A 141 0.83 -11.65 2.53
CA TYR A 141 0.91 -12.83 1.65
C TYR A 141 2.16 -12.79 0.75
N LEU A 142 2.45 -11.66 0.11
CA LEU A 142 3.60 -11.51 -0.78
C LEU A 142 4.94 -11.64 -0.02
N THR A 143 4.96 -11.18 1.22
CA THR A 143 6.12 -11.32 2.12
C THR A 143 6.35 -12.77 2.52
N GLU A 144 5.29 -13.50 2.88
CA GLU A 144 5.35 -14.94 3.19
C GLU A 144 5.74 -15.78 1.97
N LEU A 145 5.36 -15.35 0.76
CA LEU A 145 5.84 -15.93 -0.50
C LEU A 145 7.36 -15.74 -0.70
N GLY A 146 8.00 -14.89 0.12
CA GLY A 146 9.43 -14.61 0.07
C GLY A 146 9.81 -13.68 -1.07
N LEU A 147 8.99 -12.67 -1.35
CA LEU A 147 9.30 -11.57 -2.26
C LEU A 147 9.52 -10.26 -1.49
N PRO A 148 10.64 -9.55 -1.71
CA PRO A 148 10.79 -8.21 -1.19
C PRO A 148 9.86 -7.26 -1.95
N LEU A 149 9.30 -6.27 -1.25
CA LEU A 149 8.27 -5.38 -1.79
C LEU A 149 8.74 -3.92 -1.88
N ALA A 150 8.27 -3.23 -2.91
CA ALA A 150 8.50 -1.82 -3.19
C ALA A 150 7.17 -1.06 -3.29
N THR A 151 7.08 0.11 -2.65
CA THR A 151 5.91 1.01 -2.73
C THR A 151 6.33 2.45 -3.09
N GLU A 152 5.35 3.34 -3.21
CA GLU A 152 5.50 4.79 -3.28
C GLU A 152 4.76 5.42 -2.11
N ALA A 153 5.43 6.30 -1.37
CA ALA A 153 4.82 7.06 -0.29
C ALA A 153 4.16 8.33 -0.87
N LEU A 154 2.84 8.30 -1.01
CA LEU A 154 2.04 9.40 -1.59
C LEU A 154 1.55 10.40 -0.54
N ASP A 155 1.50 9.99 0.72
CA ASP A 155 1.04 10.78 1.86
C ASP A 155 1.80 10.34 3.13
N PRO A 156 1.82 11.15 4.20
CA PRO A 156 2.55 10.82 5.43
C PRO A 156 1.80 9.87 6.38
N ILE A 157 0.53 9.54 6.11
CA ILE A 157 -0.35 8.75 6.98
C ILE A 157 -0.32 7.27 6.60
N SER A 158 -0.49 6.93 5.32
CA SER A 158 -0.51 5.53 4.86
C SER A 158 0.74 4.72 5.24
N PRO A 159 1.98 5.28 5.32
CA PRO A 159 3.14 4.54 5.81
C PRO A 159 2.97 4.01 7.24
N GLN A 160 2.21 4.69 8.10
CA GLN A 160 1.99 4.21 9.48
C GLN A 160 1.30 2.85 9.53
N TYR A 161 0.52 2.51 8.49
CA TYR A 161 -0.25 1.27 8.40
C TYR A 161 0.51 0.11 7.77
N LEU A 162 1.48 0.38 6.89
CA LEU A 162 2.02 -0.62 5.96
C LEU A 162 3.56 -0.63 5.85
N ALA A 163 4.25 0.43 6.30
CA ALA A 163 5.68 0.63 5.99
C ALA A 163 6.60 -0.46 6.55
N GLU A 164 6.20 -1.17 7.62
CA GLU A 164 7.04 -2.22 8.21
C GLU A 164 7.26 -3.42 7.27
N VAL A 165 6.41 -3.59 6.26
CA VAL A 165 6.46 -4.73 5.32
C VAL A 165 7.27 -4.40 4.07
N PHE A 166 7.46 -3.12 3.73
CA PHE A 166 8.17 -2.71 2.52
C PHE A 166 9.69 -2.73 2.69
N SER A 167 10.40 -3.22 1.67
CA SER A 167 11.87 -3.26 1.63
C SER A 167 12.48 -2.07 0.89
N TRP A 168 11.68 -1.39 0.05
CA TRP A 168 12.05 -0.17 -0.66
C TRP A 168 10.84 0.76 -0.79
N SER A 169 11.07 2.06 -0.76
CA SER A 169 10.03 3.06 -1.01
C SER A 169 10.55 4.15 -1.94
N ALA A 170 9.72 4.55 -2.89
CA ALA A 170 9.90 5.74 -3.69
C ALA A 170 9.20 6.93 -3.05
N ILE A 171 9.76 8.11 -3.26
CA ILE A 171 9.03 9.38 -3.16
C ILE A 171 8.61 9.74 -4.58
N GLY A 172 7.33 10.08 -4.75
CA GLY A 172 6.81 10.52 -6.04
C GLY A 172 7.53 11.76 -6.54
N ALA A 173 7.53 11.97 -7.86
CA ALA A 173 8.21 13.13 -8.45
C ALA A 173 7.50 14.47 -8.21
N ARG A 174 6.27 14.44 -7.67
CA ARG A 174 5.41 15.60 -7.42
C ARG A 174 5.40 15.92 -5.93
#